data_AF-A0AAQ2I4G0-F1
#
_entry.id   AF-A0AAQ2I4G0-F1
#
_cell.length_a   1.000
_cell.length_b   1.000
_cell.length_c   1.000
_cell.angle_alpha   90.00
_cell.angle_beta   90.00
_cell.angle_gamma   90.00
#
_symmetry.space_group_name_H-M   'P 1'
#
loop_
_entity.id
_entity.type
_entity.pdbx_description
1 polymer ?
#
loop_
_entity_poly.entity_id
_entity_poly.type
_entity_poly.pdbx_seq_one_letter_code
_entity_poly.pdbx_strand_id
1 'polypeptide(L)'
;MDDKLKTPTRKNGRHLRVPVLPSEEIQIKSNAATAGLSIAEYLRRISLGYQIQSSVDKDYVLQLAKINGDLGRLGGLLKLWLTQDNRVAHFDLQTIKTLLARIQTTQDEMFEVVKKL
;
A
#
# COMPACT_ATOMS: atom_id res chain seq x y z
N MET A 1 -21.42 41.53 -25.83
CA MET A 1 -20.41 40.59 -26.33
C MET A 1 -19.56 40.19 -25.14
N ASP A 2 -19.93 39.11 -24.44
CA ASP A 2 -19.23 38.66 -23.24
C ASP A 2 -18.44 37.39 -23.57
N ASP A 3 -17.23 37.57 -24.09
CA ASP A 3 -16.28 36.47 -24.27
C ASP A 3 -15.55 36.23 -22.93
N LYS A 4 -16.24 35.57 -22.00
CA LYS A 4 -15.62 35.10 -20.75
C LYS A 4 -14.63 34.00 -21.10
N LEU A 5 -13.34 34.37 -21.15
CA LEU A 5 -12.19 33.47 -21.25
C LEU A 5 -12.33 32.32 -20.24
N LYS A 6 -12.76 31.15 -20.73
CA LYS A 6 -12.87 29.93 -19.91
C LYS A 6 -11.46 29.53 -19.45
N THR A 7 -11.28 29.34 -18.15
CA THR A 7 -10.02 28.90 -17.56
C THR A 7 -9.59 27.57 -18.21
N PRO A 8 -8.37 27.46 -18.76
CA PRO A 8 -7.96 26.25 -19.46
C PRO A 8 -7.90 25.08 -18.48
N THR A 9 -8.73 24.07 -18.73
CA THR A 9 -8.70 22.80 -18.00
C THR A 9 -7.88 21.78 -18.76
N ARG A 10 -7.35 20.75 -18.08
CA ARG A 10 -6.58 19.67 -18.74
C ARG A 10 -7.39 18.90 -19.80
N LYS A 11 -8.73 18.86 -19.67
CA LYS A 11 -9.63 18.23 -20.66
C LYS A 11 -9.75 19.04 -21.96
N ASN A 12 -9.68 20.37 -21.86
CA ASN A 12 -9.80 21.29 -23.00
C ASN A 12 -8.47 21.99 -23.33
N GLY A 13 -7.36 21.42 -22.84
CA GLY A 13 -6.04 22.02 -22.88
C GLY A 13 -5.25 21.64 -24.12
N ARG A 14 -3.95 21.98 -24.10
CA ARG A 14 -3.01 21.62 -25.17
C ARG A 14 -2.63 20.15 -25.08
N HIS A 15 -2.53 19.50 -26.24
CA HIS A 15 -2.11 18.12 -26.37
C HIS A 15 -0.66 18.05 -26.85
N LEU A 16 0.15 17.21 -26.23
CA LEU A 16 1.49 16.90 -26.69
C LEU A 16 1.46 15.54 -27.39
N ARG A 17 1.90 15.50 -28.65
CA ARG A 17 2.07 14.25 -29.38
C ARG A 17 3.47 13.72 -29.14
N VAL A 18 3.56 12.48 -28.69
CA VAL A 18 4.83 11.78 -28.45
C VAL A 18 4.91 10.62 -29.44
N PRO A 19 5.66 10.77 -30.56
CA PRO A 19 5.96 9.66 -31.44
C PRO A 19 6.83 8.64 -30.69
N VAL A 20 6.46 7.37 -30.75
CA VAL A 20 7.16 6.27 -30.08
C VAL A 20 7.25 5.07 -31.02
N LEU A 21 8.29 4.26 -30.82
CA LEU A 21 8.41 2.93 -31.42
C LEU A 21 7.44 1.95 -30.73
N PRO A 22 7.07 0.83 -31.37
CA PRO A 22 6.19 -0.16 -30.76
C PRO A 22 6.72 -0.71 -29.43
N SER A 23 8.04 -0.93 -29.33
CA SER A 23 8.70 -1.38 -28.10
C SER A 23 8.57 -0.36 -26.96
N GLU A 24 8.79 0.91 -27.27
CA GLU A 24 8.68 2.02 -26.33
C GLU A 24 7.23 2.20 -25.86
N GLU A 25 6.25 2.07 -26.77
CA GLU A 25 4.83 2.16 -26.44
C GLU A 25 4.42 1.07 -25.42
N ILE A 26 4.85 -0.17 -25.64
CA ILE A 26 4.58 -1.29 -24.73
C ILE A 26 5.20 -1.01 -23.36
N GLN A 27 6.45 -0.54 -23.32
CA GLN A 27 7.14 -0.26 -22.07
C GLN A 27 6.50 0.90 -21.30
N ILE A 28 6.13 1.99 -21.98
CA ILE A 28 5.44 3.13 -21.38
C ILE A 28 4.07 2.70 -20.82
N LYS A 29 3.32 1.88 -21.58
CA LYS A 29 2.03 1.34 -21.13
C LYS A 29 2.19 0.47 -19.87
N SER A 30 3.17 -0.42 -19.87
CA SER A 30 3.47 -1.29 -18.74
C SER A 30 3.84 -0.48 -17.50
N ASN A 31 4.78 0.48 -17.63
CA ASN A 31 5.20 1.29 -16.50
C ASN A 31 4.07 2.18 -15.96
N ALA A 32 3.22 2.73 -16.83
CA ALA A 32 2.05 3.50 -16.43
C ALA A 32 1.05 2.62 -15.67
N ALA A 33 0.84 1.37 -16.10
CA ALA A 33 -0.01 0.41 -15.41
C ALA A 33 0.55 0.03 -14.02
N THR A 34 1.86 -0.23 -13.93
CA THR A 34 2.54 -0.49 -12.65
C THR A 34 2.51 0.72 -11.72
N ALA A 35 2.45 1.94 -12.25
CA ALA A 35 2.24 3.14 -11.45
C ALA A 35 0.77 3.39 -11.05
N GLY A 36 -0.18 2.63 -11.63
CA GLY A 36 -1.62 2.87 -11.48
C GLY A 36 -2.09 4.21 -12.09
N LEU A 37 -1.41 4.70 -13.13
CA LEU A 37 -1.67 5.99 -13.76
C LEU A 37 -2.08 5.82 -15.23
N SER A 38 -2.84 6.79 -15.75
CA SER A 38 -3.01 6.88 -17.21
C SER A 38 -1.68 7.22 -17.88
N ILE A 39 -1.47 6.78 -19.12
CA ILE A 39 -0.22 7.01 -19.88
C ILE A 39 0.16 8.50 -19.90
N ALA A 40 -0.82 9.37 -20.22
CA ALA A 40 -0.60 10.81 -20.29
C ALA A 40 -0.26 11.42 -18.93
N GLU A 41 -0.79 10.86 -17.84
CA GLU A 41 -0.45 11.29 -16.49
C GLU A 41 0.91 10.80 -16.05
N TYR A 42 1.24 9.54 -16.32
CA TYR A 42 2.55 8.93 -16.05
C TYR A 42 3.67 9.73 -16.72
N LEU A 43 3.57 9.95 -18.04
CA LEU A 43 4.55 10.72 -18.80
C LEU A 43 4.66 12.15 -18.28
N ARG A 44 3.54 12.83 -18.04
CA ARG A 44 3.54 14.19 -17.51
C ARG A 44 4.18 14.27 -16.12
N ARG A 45 3.94 13.30 -15.24
CA ARG A 45 4.54 13.28 -13.90
C ARG A 45 6.05 13.12 -13.99
N ILE A 46 6.54 12.18 -14.82
CA ILE A 46 7.97 12.01 -15.09
C ILE A 46 8.58 13.28 -15.67
N SER A 47 7.99 13.82 -16.72
CA SER A 47 8.55 14.98 -17.42
C SER A 47 8.59 16.24 -16.55
N LEU A 48 7.76 16.31 -15.51
CA LEU A 48 7.76 17.39 -14.52
C LEU A 48 8.62 17.08 -13.27
N GLY A 49 9.30 15.93 -13.24
CA GLY A 49 10.19 15.53 -12.15
C GLY A 49 9.48 14.98 -10.91
N TYR A 50 8.20 14.63 -10.98
CA TYR A 50 7.52 13.99 -9.86
C TYR A 50 7.98 12.55 -9.70
N GLN A 51 8.26 12.14 -8.46
CA GLN A 51 8.50 10.74 -8.13
C GLN A 51 7.21 9.93 -8.31
N ILE A 52 7.31 8.85 -9.08
CA ILE A 52 6.22 7.89 -9.25
C ILE A 52 6.40 6.80 -8.22
N GLN A 53 5.48 6.73 -7.27
CA GLN A 53 5.38 5.60 -6.36
C GLN A 53 4.75 4.41 -7.09
N SER A 54 5.31 3.23 -6.88
CA SER A 54 4.80 2.00 -7.48
C SER A 54 3.43 1.66 -6.88
N SER A 55 2.49 1.15 -7.68
CA SER A 55 1.20 0.66 -7.14
C SER A 55 1.39 -0.53 -6.20
N VAL A 56 2.50 -1.25 -6.39
CA VAL A 56 2.96 -2.36 -5.56
C VAL A 56 3.02 -1.98 -4.08
N ASP A 57 3.46 -0.75 -3.77
CA ASP A 57 3.58 -0.27 -2.40
C ASP A 57 2.22 -0.17 -1.71
N LYS A 58 1.15 0.16 -2.45
CA LYS A 58 -0.20 0.32 -1.87
C LYS A 58 -0.84 -1.01 -1.51
N ASP A 59 -0.69 -2.02 -2.37
CA ASP A 59 -1.25 -3.35 -2.11
C ASP A 59 -0.53 -4.01 -0.93
N TYR A 60 0.79 -3.85 -0.82
CA TYR A 60 1.54 -4.32 0.34
C TYR A 60 1.15 -3.59 1.62
N VAL A 61 0.97 -2.27 1.58
CA VAL A 61 0.49 -1.49 2.74
C VAL A 61 -0.91 -1.93 3.18
N LEU A 62 -1.82 -2.21 2.24
CA LEU A 62 -3.17 -2.71 2.53
C LEU A 62 -3.16 -4.10 3.15
N GLN A 63 -2.31 -5.01 2.64
CA GLN A 63 -2.12 -6.33 3.23
C GLN A 63 -1.53 -6.23 4.63
N LEU A 64 -0.56 -5.33 4.84
CA LEU A 64 0.04 -5.07 6.15
C LEU A 64 -0.99 -4.55 7.16
N ALA A 65 -1.85 -3.62 6.74
CA ALA A 65 -2.91 -3.07 7.59
C ALA A 65 -3.91 -4.15 8.04
N LYS A 66 -4.27 -5.09 7.16
CA LYS A 66 -5.15 -6.22 7.50
C LYS A 66 -4.50 -7.14 8.54
N ILE A 67 -3.24 -7.52 8.31
CA ILE A 67 -2.49 -8.39 9.20
C ILE A 67 -2.32 -7.76 10.59
N ASN A 68 -2.03 -6.46 10.66
CA ASN A 68 -1.96 -5.72 11.92
C ASN A 68 -3.32 -5.68 12.64
N GLY A 69 -4.43 -5.57 11.91
CA GLY A 69 -5.78 -5.68 12.47
C GLY A 69 -6.04 -7.05 13.11
N ASP A 70 -5.63 -8.13 12.44
CA ASP A 70 -5.75 -9.50 12.95
C ASP A 70 -4.89 -9.73 14.20
N LEU A 71 -3.69 -9.16 14.24
CA LEU A 71 -2.81 -9.19 15.42
C LEU A 71 -3.40 -8.43 16.61
N GLY A 72 -4.00 -7.25 16.37
CA GLY A 72 -4.73 -6.51 17.41
C GLY A 72 -5.89 -7.33 17.99
N ARG A 73 -6.59 -8.10 17.14
CA ARG A 73 -7.67 -9.00 17.56
C ARG A 73 -7.14 -10.17 18.40
N LEU A 74 -6.02 -10.77 18.02
CA LEU A 74 -5.36 -11.82 18.81
C LEU A 74 -4.89 -11.30 20.18
N GLY A 75 -4.32 -10.09 20.23
CA GLY A 75 -3.97 -9.44 21.49
C GLY A 75 -5.18 -9.18 22.39
N GLY A 76 -6.33 -8.80 21.79
CA GLY A 76 -7.60 -8.66 22.50
C GLY A 76 -8.13 -9.98 23.07
N LEU A 77 -8.01 -11.08 22.31
CA LEU A 77 -8.37 -12.42 22.76
C LEU A 77 -7.47 -12.90 23.90
N LEU A 78 -6.17 -12.63 23.81
CA LEU A 78 -5.22 -12.90 24.89
C LEU A 78 -5.54 -12.07 26.13
N LYS A 79 -5.88 -10.79 25.97
CA LYS A 79 -6.30 -9.95 27.09
C LYS A 79 -7.55 -10.54 27.76
N LEU A 80 -8.55 -10.94 26.98
CA LEU A 80 -9.77 -11.59 27.49
C LEU A 80 -9.43 -12.84 28.30
N TRP A 81 -8.52 -13.66 27.77
CA TRP A 81 -7.99 -14.86 28.43
C TRP A 81 -7.36 -14.55 29.80
N LEU A 82 -6.60 -13.44 29.91
CA LEU A 82 -5.96 -12.99 31.15
C LEU A 82 -6.93 -12.36 32.16
N THR A 83 -8.06 -11.78 31.71
CA THR A 83 -9.05 -11.12 32.58
C THR A 83 -10.06 -12.06 33.28
N GLN A 84 -9.75 -13.35 33.38
CA GLN A 84 -10.47 -14.35 34.19
C GLN A 84 -11.82 -14.82 33.65
N ASP A 85 -11.78 -15.73 32.67
CA ASP A 85 -12.87 -16.69 32.44
C ASP A 85 -12.43 -18.06 33.02
N ASN A 86 -13.25 -18.68 33.88
CA ASN A 86 -12.96 -19.98 34.50
C ASN A 86 -12.71 -21.10 33.46
N ARG A 87 -13.07 -20.87 32.19
CA ARG A 87 -12.85 -21.76 31.05
C ARG A 87 -11.39 -21.83 30.59
N VAL A 88 -10.55 -20.88 30.96
CA VAL A 88 -9.15 -20.76 30.49
C VAL A 88 -8.10 -20.95 31.57
N ALA A 89 -8.51 -21.26 32.80
CA ALA A 89 -7.64 -21.60 33.94
C ALA A 89 -6.64 -22.76 33.70
N HIS A 90 -6.74 -23.46 32.57
CA HIS A 90 -5.93 -24.62 32.22
C HIS A 90 -4.68 -24.31 31.40
N PHE A 91 -4.52 -23.10 30.81
CA PHE A 91 -3.26 -22.79 30.13
C PHE A 91 -2.25 -22.20 31.11
N ASP A 92 -1.07 -22.80 31.12
CA ASP A 92 0.06 -22.36 31.92
C ASP A 92 0.60 -21.00 31.44
N LEU A 93 1.11 -20.22 32.38
CA LEU A 93 1.78 -18.93 32.17
C LEU A 93 2.91 -19.03 31.14
N GLN A 94 3.61 -20.17 31.12
CA GLN A 94 4.68 -20.44 30.15
C GLN A 94 4.18 -20.56 28.71
N THR A 95 3.04 -21.22 28.51
CA THR A 95 2.42 -21.39 27.19
C THR A 95 2.04 -20.03 26.60
N ILE A 96 1.54 -19.13 27.44
CA ILE A 96 1.16 -17.77 27.04
C ILE A 96 2.37 -16.92 26.71
N LYS A 97 3.42 -16.96 27.54
CA LYS A 97 4.67 -16.24 27.29
C LYS A 97 5.31 -16.71 25.99
N THR A 98 5.27 -18.00 25.72
CA THR A 98 5.77 -18.60 24.47
C THR A 98 4.96 -18.11 23.27
N LEU A 99 3.63 -18.06 23.39
CA LEU A 99 2.76 -17.54 22.35
C LEU A 99 3.01 -16.05 22.08
N LEU A 100 3.14 -15.24 23.14
CA LEU A 100 3.49 -13.82 23.05
C LEU A 100 4.84 -13.59 22.38
N ALA A 101 5.86 -14.35 22.79
CA ALA A 101 7.19 -14.27 22.18
C ALA A 101 7.12 -14.59 20.68
N ARG A 102 6.38 -15.64 20.30
CA ARG A 102 6.20 -16.02 18.89
C ARG A 102 5.44 -14.96 18.09
N ILE A 103 4.45 -14.30 18.68
CA ILE A 103 3.75 -13.16 18.07
C ILE A 103 4.72 -12.00 17.86
N GLN A 104 5.55 -11.67 18.84
CA GLN A 104 6.56 -10.62 18.75
C GLN A 104 7.59 -10.91 17.65
N THR A 105 8.10 -12.15 17.57
CA THR A 105 9.03 -12.56 16.50
C THR A 105 8.41 -12.42 15.12
N THR A 106 7.14 -12.82 14.96
CA THR A 106 6.43 -12.70 13.68
C THR A 106 6.23 -11.21 13.29
N GLN A 107 6.02 -10.33 14.27
CA GLN A 107 5.95 -8.88 14.05
C GLN A 107 7.29 -8.28 13.62
N ASP A 108 8.39 -8.72 14.23
CA ASP A 108 9.74 -8.24 13.89
C ASP A 108 10.16 -8.71 12.49
N GLU A 109 9.82 -9.94 12.10
CA GLU A 109 10.03 -10.45 10.74
C GLU A 109 9.21 -9.66 9.71
N MET A 110 7.96 -9.31 10.03
CA MET A 110 7.14 -8.45 9.18
C MET A 110 7.73 -7.05 9.03
N PHE A 111 8.22 -6.47 10.12
CA PHE A 111 8.88 -5.16 10.08
C PHE A 111 10.09 -5.16 9.14
N GLU A 112 10.91 -6.22 9.17
CA GLU A 112 12.09 -6.34 8.31
C GLU A 112 11.74 -6.60 6.83
N VAL A 113 10.59 -7.21 6.51
CA VAL A 113 10.09 -7.30 5.13
C VAL A 113 9.65 -5.92 4.63
N VAL A 114 8.98 -5.13 5.47
CA VAL A 114 8.52 -3.77 5.14
C VAL A 114 9.68 -2.79 4.97
N LYS A 115 10.74 -2.94 5.76
CA LYS A 115 11.93 -2.08 5.72
C LYS A 115 12.77 -2.25 4.43
N LYS A 116 12.51 -3.31 3.67
CA LYS A 116 13.17 -3.64 2.39
C LYS A 116 12.38 -3.17 1.16
N LEU A 117 11.15 -2.67 1.35
CA LEU A 117 10.40 -1.90 0.36
C LEU A 117 10.92 -0.45 0.33
#